data_AF-A0A1W9MMW0-F1
#
_entry.id   AF-A0A1W9MMW0-F1
#
_cell.length_a   1.000
_cell.length_b   1.000
_cell.length_c   1.000
_cell.angle_alpha   90.00
_cell.angle_beta   90.00
_cell.angle_gamma   90.00
#
_symmetry.space_group_name_H-M   'P 1'
#
loop_
_entity.id
_entity.type
_entity.pdbx_description
1 polymer ?
#
loop_
_entity_poly.entity_id
_entity_poly.type
_entity_poly.pdbx_seq_one_letter_code
_entity_poly.pdbx_strand_id
1 'polypeptide(L)'
;MKKQIVAVLAAVFFAAVCVPTIFSADEKTVQKEDVASVIKTKCVGCHDIKRTCSEIGEADAKEWKKIVDRMKERGAKLDESEAAKVIEYLSGLKDSKPLCP
;
A
#
# COMPACT_ATOMS: atom_id res chain seq x y z
N MET A 1 -21.76 29.74 -59.22
CA MET A 1 -22.05 28.91 -60.40
C MET A 1 -20.79 28.71 -61.25
N LYS A 2 -20.11 27.56 -61.17
CA LYS A 2 -19.29 26.98 -62.26
C LYS A 2 -18.95 25.52 -61.92
N LYS A 3 -19.21 24.64 -62.87
CA LYS A 3 -19.12 23.17 -62.84
C LYS A 3 -17.69 22.70 -63.14
N GLN A 4 -17.23 21.59 -62.57
CA GLN A 4 -16.39 20.52 -63.17
C GLN A 4 -16.42 19.35 -62.16
N ILE A 5 -17.21 18.28 -62.33
CA ILE A 5 -16.89 17.01 -63.02
C ILE A 5 -15.40 16.66 -62.94
N VAL A 6 -15.04 15.65 -62.14
CA VAL A 6 -14.40 14.39 -62.57
C VAL A 6 -14.61 13.37 -61.45
N ALA A 7 -15.35 12.30 -61.75
CA ALA A 7 -15.37 11.10 -60.94
C ALA A 7 -14.10 10.29 -61.23
N VAL A 8 -13.30 9.98 -60.21
CA VAL A 8 -12.43 8.80 -60.23
C VAL A 8 -12.58 8.11 -58.89
N LEU A 9 -13.30 6.98 -58.95
CA LEU A 9 -13.32 5.94 -57.94
C LEU A 9 -11.90 5.46 -57.72
N ALA A 10 -11.39 5.66 -56.50
CA ALA A 10 -10.29 4.88 -55.97
C ALA A 10 -10.59 4.64 -54.48
N ALA A 11 -11.43 3.64 -54.23
CA ALA A 11 -11.55 3.03 -52.93
C ALA A 11 -10.21 2.36 -52.61
N VAL A 12 -9.39 3.02 -51.79
CA VAL A 12 -8.39 2.34 -50.98
C VAL A 12 -8.57 2.87 -49.56
N PHE A 13 -9.26 2.05 -48.78
CA PHE A 13 -9.40 2.13 -47.33
C PHE A 13 -8.00 2.30 -46.69
N PHE A 14 -7.57 3.53 -46.48
CA PHE A 14 -6.54 3.82 -45.48
C PHE A 14 -7.27 3.91 -44.13
N ALA A 15 -7.65 2.74 -43.63
CA ALA A 15 -8.22 2.62 -42.29
C ALA A 15 -7.17 3.14 -41.31
N ALA A 16 -7.54 4.24 -40.65
CA ALA A 16 -6.83 4.80 -39.53
C ALA A 16 -6.68 3.74 -38.42
N VAL A 17 -5.56 3.04 -38.41
CA VAL A 17 -5.13 2.29 -37.22
C VAL A 17 -4.36 3.27 -36.35
N CYS A 18 -5.09 4.21 -35.76
CA CYS A 18 -4.65 4.88 -34.56
C CYS A 18 -4.72 3.82 -33.47
N VAL A 19 -3.61 3.12 -33.20
CA VAL A 19 -3.48 2.32 -31.99
C VAL A 19 -3.11 3.32 -30.90
N PRO A 20 -4.03 3.78 -30.03
CA PRO A 20 -3.58 4.28 -28.75
C PRO A 20 -3.00 3.05 -28.07
N THR A 21 -1.67 2.96 -28.02
CA THR A 21 -1.00 2.15 -27.02
C THR A 21 -1.41 2.77 -25.69
N ILE A 22 -2.51 2.26 -25.14
CA ILE A 22 -2.85 2.43 -23.73
C ILE A 22 -1.67 1.76 -23.03
N PHE A 23 -0.66 2.55 -22.69
CA PHE A 23 0.18 2.24 -21.55
C PHE A 23 -0.81 2.19 -20.39
N SER A 24 -1.37 1.00 -20.16
CA SER A 24 -1.71 0.61 -18.80
C SER A 24 -0.38 0.75 -18.09
N ALA A 25 -0.20 1.91 -17.43
CA ALA A 25 0.55 1.92 -16.20
C ALA A 25 -0.06 0.76 -15.44
N ASP A 26 0.70 -0.33 -15.38
CA ASP A 26 0.56 -1.33 -14.36
C ASP A 26 0.48 -0.49 -13.09
N GLU A 27 -0.76 -0.22 -12.66
CA GLU A 27 -1.03 0.35 -11.36
C GLU A 27 -0.43 -0.71 -10.49
N LYS A 28 0.82 -0.47 -10.07
CA LYS A 28 1.52 -1.30 -9.12
C LYS A 28 0.46 -1.59 -8.10
N THR A 29 0.03 -2.84 -8.07
CA THR A 29 -0.64 -3.41 -6.94
C THR A 29 0.43 -3.40 -5.87
N VAL A 30 0.66 -2.21 -5.29
CA VAL A 30 1.26 -2.07 -3.99
C VAL A 30 0.26 -2.80 -3.15
N GLN A 31 0.53 -4.08 -2.92
CA GLN A 31 -0.24 -4.89 -2.01
C GLN A 31 -0.35 -4.02 -0.77
N LYS A 32 -1.57 -3.60 -0.47
CA LYS A 32 -1.82 -2.79 0.72
C LYS A 32 -1.80 -3.80 1.85
N GLU A 33 -0.60 -4.21 2.28
CA GLU A 33 -0.50 -5.11 3.42
C GLU A 33 -1.23 -4.47 4.59
N ASP A 34 -2.21 -5.20 5.13
CA ASP A 34 -2.93 -4.79 6.32
C ASP A 34 -1.93 -4.68 7.48
N VAL A 35 -1.84 -3.49 8.09
CA VAL A 35 -0.90 -3.19 9.17
C VAL A 35 -1.12 -4.15 10.36
N ALA A 36 -2.37 -4.55 10.61
CA ALA A 36 -2.65 -5.54 11.65
C ALA A 36 -2.04 -6.91 11.31
N SER A 37 -2.02 -7.30 10.04
CA SER A 37 -1.34 -8.52 9.57
C SER A 37 0.18 -8.40 9.72
N VAL A 38 0.77 -7.24 9.40
CA VAL A 38 2.22 -6.98 9.64
C VAL A 38 2.56 -7.21 11.11
N ILE A 39 1.75 -6.68 12.04
CA ILE A 39 1.98 -6.85 13.48
C ILE A 39 1.82 -8.32 13.88
N LYS A 40 0.74 -8.98 13.46
CA LYS A 40 0.45 -10.38 13.78
C LYS A 40 1.46 -11.38 13.20
N THR A 41 2.25 -10.99 12.21
CA THR A 41 3.27 -11.85 11.58
C THR A 41 4.68 -11.52 12.05
N LYS A 42 5.02 -10.23 12.15
CA LYS A 42 6.40 -9.80 12.43
C LYS A 42 6.69 -9.57 13.91
N CYS A 43 5.70 -9.14 14.70
CA CYS A 43 5.90 -8.84 16.12
C CYS A 43 5.84 -10.07 17.02
N VAL A 44 5.31 -11.19 16.52
CA VAL A 44 5.16 -12.46 17.28
C VAL A 44 6.29 -13.47 17.05
N GLY A 45 7.27 -13.14 16.20
CA GLY A 45 8.36 -14.06 15.84
C GLY A 45 9.35 -14.33 16.98
N CYS A 46 9.45 -13.42 17.96
CA CYS A 46 10.42 -13.53 19.06
C CYS A 46 9.76 -13.67 20.45
N HIS A 47 8.53 -13.19 20.62
CA HIS A 47 7.78 -13.27 21.87
C HIS A 47 6.28 -13.14 21.58
N ASP A 48 5.44 -13.40 22.57
CA ASP A 48 3.98 -13.28 22.39
C ASP A 48 3.52 -11.83 22.13
N ILE A 49 2.30 -11.71 21.59
CA ILE A 49 1.65 -10.43 21.29
C ILE A 49 1.13 -9.69 22.54
N LYS A 50 1.07 -10.35 23.71
CA LYS A 50 0.47 -9.76 24.92
C LYS A 50 1.23 -8.52 25.37
N ARG A 51 2.55 -8.47 25.14
CA ARG A 51 3.39 -7.28 25.39
C ARG A 51 3.01 -6.09 24.52
N THR A 52 2.55 -6.31 23.30
CA THR A 52 2.00 -5.24 22.46
C THR A 52 0.62 -4.84 22.99
N CYS A 53 -0.21 -5.83 23.33
CA CYS A 53 -1.56 -5.60 23.83
C CYS A 53 -1.61 -4.81 25.14
N SER A 54 -0.64 -5.01 26.04
CA SER A 54 -0.56 -4.28 27.32
C SER A 54 -0.22 -2.80 27.17
N GLU A 55 0.27 -2.38 26.01
CA GLU A 55 0.67 -0.99 25.74
C GLU A 55 -0.41 -0.23 24.94
N ILE A 56 -1.44 -0.93 24.44
CA ILE A 56 -2.53 -0.29 23.67
C ILE A 56 -3.34 0.61 24.60
N GLY A 57 -3.54 1.87 24.18
CA GLY A 57 -4.23 2.89 24.96
C GLY A 57 -3.37 3.55 26.04
N GLU A 58 -2.22 2.96 26.38
CA GLU A 58 -1.27 3.49 27.37
C GLU A 58 -0.12 4.25 26.68
N ALA A 59 0.44 3.68 25.60
CA ALA A 59 1.59 4.24 24.89
C ALA A 59 1.16 5.21 23.79
N ASP A 60 1.77 6.40 23.77
CA ASP A 60 1.62 7.39 22.70
C ASP A 60 2.51 7.07 21.47
N ALA A 61 2.40 7.87 20.41
CA ALA A 61 3.19 7.67 19.18
C ALA A 61 4.72 7.71 19.41
N LYS A 62 5.20 8.52 20.36
CA LYS A 62 6.63 8.62 20.69
C LYS A 62 7.10 7.38 21.45
N GLU A 63 6.27 6.85 22.34
CA GLU A 63 6.53 5.61 23.07
C GLU A 63 6.50 4.40 22.15
N TRP A 64 5.51 4.31 21.27
CA TRP A 64 5.46 3.28 20.23
C TRP A 64 6.68 3.30 19.33
N LYS A 65 7.15 4.49 18.92
CA LYS A 65 8.37 4.60 18.14
C LYS A 65 9.56 3.98 18.87
N LYS A 66 9.77 4.30 20.15
CA LYS A 66 10.85 3.71 20.95
C LYS A 66 10.73 2.19 21.05
N ILE A 67 9.52 1.68 21.23
CA ILE A 67 9.26 0.24 21.30
C ILE A 67 9.62 -0.43 19.98
N VAL A 68 9.15 0.12 18.85
CA VAL A 68 9.41 -0.41 17.50
C VAL A 68 10.90 -0.33 17.15
N ASP A 69 11.56 0.79 17.40
CA ASP A 69 13.00 0.96 17.19
C ASP A 69 13.79 -0.10 17.99
N ARG A 70 13.46 -0.29 19.28
CA ARG A 70 14.07 -1.33 20.12
C ARG A 70 13.86 -2.73 19.56
N MET A 71 12.72 -3.02 18.93
CA MET A 71 12.49 -4.33 18.31
C MET A 71 13.31 -4.49 17.02
N LYS A 72 13.46 -3.44 16.22
CA LYS A 72 14.34 -3.42 15.04
C LYS A 72 15.80 -3.64 15.44
N GLU A 73 16.28 -2.98 16.48
CA GLU A 73 17.62 -3.20 17.06
C GLU A 73 17.84 -4.65 17.50
N ARG A 74 16.77 -5.31 17.98
CA ARG A 74 16.77 -6.73 18.37
C ARG A 74 16.53 -7.71 17.22
N GLY A 75 16.48 -7.22 15.99
CA GLY A 75 16.43 -8.05 14.79
C GLY A 75 15.06 -8.18 14.13
N ALA A 76 14.02 -7.45 14.57
CA ALA A 76 12.75 -7.43 13.89
C ALA A 76 12.91 -6.89 12.46
N LYS A 77 12.40 -7.64 11.47
CA LYS A 77 12.51 -7.30 10.03
C LYS A 77 11.37 -6.37 9.60
N LEU A 78 11.43 -5.13 10.05
CA LEU A 78 10.46 -4.07 9.74
C LEU A 78 11.18 -2.93 9.03
N ASP A 79 10.78 -2.62 7.79
CA ASP A 79 11.34 -1.46 7.08
C ASP A 79 10.80 -0.13 7.65
N GLU A 80 11.32 1.01 7.18
CA GLU A 80 10.92 2.32 7.70
C GLU A 80 9.46 2.68 7.38
N SER A 81 8.93 2.22 6.24
CA SER A 81 7.53 2.49 5.86
C SER A 81 6.57 1.66 6.72
N GLU A 82 6.87 0.38 6.91
CA GLU A 82 6.11 -0.50 7.79
C GLU A 82 6.18 -0.01 9.24
N ALA A 83 7.36 0.41 9.72
CA ALA A 83 7.53 0.95 11.06
C ALA A 83 6.65 2.18 11.28
N ALA A 84 6.65 3.13 10.35
CA ALA A 84 5.80 4.32 10.43
C ALA A 84 4.31 3.95 10.50
N LYS A 85 3.83 3.06 9.62
CA LYS A 85 2.44 2.61 9.60
C LYS A 85 2.05 1.86 10.87
N VAL A 86 2.94 1.03 11.41
CA VAL A 86 2.72 0.29 12.67
C VAL A 86 2.60 1.26 13.84
N ILE A 87 3.47 2.27 13.93
CA ILE A 87 3.43 3.28 14.99
C ILE A 87 2.13 4.10 14.90
N GLU A 88 1.76 4.55 13.69
CA GLU A 88 0.51 5.28 13.46
C GLU A 88 -0.70 4.45 13.86
N TYR A 89 -0.74 3.18 13.43
CA TYR A 89 -1.82 2.26 13.76
C TYR A 89 -1.95 2.03 15.27
N LEU A 90 -0.85 1.65 15.94
CA LEU A 90 -0.87 1.30 17.37
C LEU A 90 -1.20 2.50 18.27
N SER A 91 -0.67 3.69 17.95
CA SER A 91 -0.96 4.91 18.71
C SER A 91 -2.37 5.45 18.49
N GLY A 92 -3.04 5.06 17.40
CA GLY A 92 -4.43 5.40 17.13
C GLY A 92 -5.45 4.49 17.84
N LEU A 93 -5.01 3.35 18.39
CA LEU A 93 -5.91 2.40 19.06
C LEU A 93 -6.24 2.87 20.49
N LYS A 94 -7.54 3.01 20.75
CA LYS A 94 -8.07 3.31 22.11
C LYS A 94 -8.30 2.07 22.96
N ASP A 95 -8.48 0.93 22.31
CA ASP A 95 -8.65 -0.36 22.96
C ASP A 95 -7.99 -1.46 22.13
N SER A 96 -7.68 -2.58 22.78
CA SER A 96 -6.88 -3.65 22.21
C SER A 96 -7.68 -4.63 21.36
N LYS A 97 -9.01 -4.60 21.36
CA LYS A 97 -9.87 -5.59 20.67
C LYS A 97 -9.58 -5.76 19.18
N PRO A 98 -9.22 -4.72 18.41
CA PRO A 98 -8.95 -4.89 16.97
C PRO A 98 -7.72 -5.75 16.67
N LEU A 99 -6.77 -5.80 17.61
CA LEU A 99 -5.47 -6.44 17.41
C LEU A 99 -5.28 -7.69 18.29
N CYS A 100 -5.86 -7.68 19.49
CA CYS A 100 -5.55 -8.58 20.57
C CYS A 100 -6.69 -9.57 20.86
N PRO A 101 -6.36 -10.86 21.06
CA PRO A 101 -7.34 -11.89 21.43
C PRO A 101 -7.80 -11.77 22.89
#